data_AF-A0A380EFL5-F1
#
_entry.id   AF-A0A380EFL5-F1
#
_cell.length_a   1.000
_cell.length_b   1.000
_cell.length_c   1.000
_cell.angle_alpha   90.00
_cell.angle_beta   90.00
_cell.angle_gamma   90.00
#
_symmetry.space_group_name_H-M   'P 1'
#
loop_
_entity.id
_entity.type
_entity.pdbx_description
1 polymer ?
#
loop_
_entity_poly.entity_id
_entity_poly.type
_entity_poly.pdbx_seq_one_letter_code
_entity_poly.pdbx_strand_id
1 'polypeptide(L)'
;MRVPNKLTIKDIDKVFQSIYMTWNSQKFFDLIKYFELPLQTKIKTFSRGMRMKIALTIALSHDVKLLILDEATAGMDVSGREE
;
A
#
# COMPACT_ATOMS: atom_id res chain seq x y z
N MET A 1 -3.69 -5.36 -7.33
CA MET A 1 -4.70 -4.29 -7.13
C MET A 1 -4.29 -3.05 -7.94
N ARG A 2 -5.15 -2.53 -8.82
CA ARG A 2 -4.84 -1.30 -9.57
C ARG A 2 -5.44 -0.10 -8.84
N VAL A 3 -4.58 0.74 -8.26
CA VAL A 3 -4.99 1.99 -7.63
C VAL A 3 -4.93 3.11 -8.67
N PRO A 4 -5.92 4.03 -8.76
CA PRO A 4 -5.88 5.11 -9.72
C PRO A 4 -4.65 6.02 -9.55
N ASN A 5 -3.90 6.20 -10.64
CA ASN A 5 -2.58 6.85 -10.64
C ASN A 5 -2.58 8.32 -10.17
N LYS A 6 -3.73 9.00 -10.21
CA LYS A 6 -3.85 10.43 -9.88
C LYS A 6 -4.09 10.71 -8.39
N LEU A 7 -4.33 9.67 -7.60
CA LEU A 7 -4.63 9.79 -6.17
C LEU A 7 -3.36 9.94 -5.33
N THR A 8 -3.51 10.58 -4.18
CA THR A 8 -2.53 10.59 -3.08
C THR A 8 -2.84 9.51 -2.05
N ILE A 9 -1.94 9.26 -1.10
CA ILE A 9 -2.18 8.32 0.00
C ILE A 9 -3.43 8.72 0.83
N LYS A 10 -3.63 10.02 1.05
CA LYS A 10 -4.82 10.52 1.77
C LYS A 10 -6.11 10.27 1.00
N ASP A 11 -6.07 10.36 -0.33
CA ASP A 11 -7.26 10.07 -1.14
C ASP A 11 -7.59 8.57 -1.11
N ILE A 12 -6.57 7.71 -1.10
CA ILE A 12 -6.75 6.26 -0.94
C ILE A 12 -7.45 5.95 0.37
N ASP A 13 -6.96 6.50 1.49
CA ASP A 13 -7.59 6.28 2.80
C ASP A 13 -9.08 6.64 2.79
N LYS A 14 -9.44 7.83 2.28
CA LYS A 14 -10.84 8.26 2.16
C LYS A 14 -11.69 7.35 1.28
N VAL A 15 -11.16 6.94 0.13
CA VAL A 15 -11.86 6.04 -0.79
C VAL A 15 -12.11 4.69 -0.13
N PHE A 16 -11.10 4.12 0.51
CA PHE A 16 -11.20 2.78 1.10
C PHE A 16 -12.01 2.75 2.40
N GLN A 17 -12.04 3.84 3.18
CA GLN A 17 -13.02 4.03 4.26
C GLN A 17 -14.47 3.89 3.77
N SER A 18 -14.75 4.33 2.54
CA SER A 18 -16.10 4.25 1.96
C SER A 18 -16.41 2.89 1.32
N ILE A 19 -15.38 2.08 1.04
CA ILE A 19 -15.52 0.76 0.39
C ILE A 19 -15.59 -0.36 1.42
N TYR A 20 -14.77 -0.31 2.47
CA TYR A 20 -14.66 -1.38 3.47
C TYR A 20 -15.17 -0.91 4.83
N MET A 21 -16.18 -1.60 5.36
CA MET A 21 -16.68 -1.37 6.72
C MET A 21 -15.62 -1.63 7.80
N THR A 22 -14.66 -2.51 7.51
CA THR A 22 -13.56 -2.90 8.41
C THR A 22 -12.28 -2.12 8.17
N TRP A 23 -12.33 -1.03 7.39
CA TRP A 23 -11.14 -0.22 7.12
C TRP A 23 -10.56 0.37 8.40
N ASN A 24 -9.25 0.19 8.58
CA ASN A 24 -8.50 0.70 9.71
C ASN A 24 -7.45 1.72 9.22
N SER A 25 -7.83 3.01 9.24
CA SER A 25 -6.95 4.11 8.85
C SER A 25 -5.70 4.21 9.69
N GLN A 26 -5.77 3.90 10.99
CA GLN A 26 -4.61 3.94 11.87
C GLN A 26 -3.56 2.93 11.39
N LYS A 27 -3.97 1.66 11.20
CA LYS A 27 -3.12 0.60 10.66
C LYS A 27 -2.58 0.95 9.27
N PHE A 28 -3.42 1.55 8.41
CA PHE A 28 -3.00 2.03 7.10
C PHE A 28 -1.84 3.02 7.22
N PHE A 29 -2.00 4.11 7.98
CA PHE A 29 -0.96 5.12 8.12
C PHE A 29 0.28 4.62 8.87
N ASP A 30 0.13 3.68 9.80
CA ASP A 30 1.27 3.02 10.47
C ASP A 30 2.11 2.22 9.46
N LEU A 31 1.45 1.47 8.57
CA LEU A 31 2.13 0.73 7.50
C LEU A 31 2.73 1.66 6.44
N ILE A 32 2.07 2.79 6.11
CA ILE A 32 2.64 3.81 5.23
C ILE A 32 3.95 4.36 5.81
N LYS A 33 3.97 4.65 7.12
CA LYS A 33 5.15 5.12 7.84
C LYS A 33 6.24 4.03 7.85
N TYR A 34 5.88 2.80 8.20
CA TYR A 34 6.80 1.66 8.22
C TYR A 34 7.48 1.41 6.86
N PHE A 35 6.73 1.54 5.76
CA PHE A 35 7.27 1.37 4.41
C PHE A 35 7.94 2.62 3.82
N GLU A 36 7.98 3.72 4.57
CA GLU A 36 8.55 5.01 4.20
C GLU A 36 7.95 5.60 2.91
N LEU A 37 6.63 5.48 2.75
CA LEU A 37 5.95 5.94 1.54
C LEU A 37 5.62 7.45 1.62
N PRO A 38 5.86 8.23 0.55
CA PRO A 38 5.64 9.68 0.53
C PRO A 38 4.16 10.07 0.48
N LEU A 39 3.67 10.67 1.56
CA LEU A 39 2.25 11.02 1.78
C LEU A 39 1.66 12.00 0.77
N GLN A 40 2.46 12.98 0.32
CA GLN A 40 1.97 14.15 -0.43
C GLN A 40 2.13 14.00 -1.95
N THR A 41 2.64 12.86 -2.41
CA THR A 41 2.88 12.60 -3.84
C THR A 41 1.82 11.70 -4.43
N LYS A 42 1.56 11.87 -5.73
CA LYS A 42 0.58 11.06 -6.46
C LYS A 42 1.16 9.67 -6.76
N ILE A 43 0.34 8.63 -6.70
CA ILE A 43 0.78 7.24 -6.95
C ILE A 43 1.47 7.06 -8.31
N LYS A 44 1.16 7.89 -9.33
CA LYS A 44 1.85 7.85 -10.63
C LYS A 44 3.38 7.98 -10.53
N THR A 45 3.90 8.66 -9.50
CA THR A 45 5.34 8.89 -9.32
C THR A 45 6.04 7.78 -8.55
N PHE A 46 5.29 6.81 -8.03
CA PHE A 46 5.85 5.74 -7.21
C PHE A 46 6.67 4.79 -8.09
N SER A 47 7.73 4.20 -7.53
CA SER A 47 8.43 3.09 -8.18
C SER A 47 7.55 1.83 -8.22
N ARG A 48 7.97 0.78 -8.92
CA ARG A 48 7.29 -0.52 -8.90
C ARG A 48 7.19 -1.07 -7.48
N GLY A 49 8.30 -1.04 -6.72
CA GLY A 49 8.33 -1.49 -5.33
C GLY A 49 7.43 -0.67 -4.41
N MET A 50 7.39 0.66 -4.57
CA MET A 50 6.47 1.52 -3.80
C MET A 50 5.00 1.23 -4.12
N ARG A 51 4.67 0.96 -5.39
CA ARG A 51 3.32 0.52 -5.79
C ARG A 51 2.96 -0.86 -5.22
N MET A 52 3.95 -1.72 -5.02
CA MET A 52 3.73 -3.00 -4.36
C MET A 52 3.47 -2.81 -2.87
N LYS A 53 4.31 -2.01 -2.20
CA LYS A 53 4.14 -1.62 -0.78
C LYS A 53 2.76 -1.01 -0.53
N ILE A 54 2.30 -0.06 -1.37
CA ILE A 54 0.96 0.54 -1.19
C ILE A 54 -0.16 -0.50 -1.35
N ALA A 55 -0.04 -1.42 -2.31
CA ALA A 55 -1.03 -2.48 -2.50
C ALA A 55 -1.09 -3.40 -1.27
N LEU A 56 0.05 -3.72 -0.69
CA LEU A 56 0.15 -4.50 0.55
C LEU A 56 -0.45 -3.74 1.75
N THR A 57 -0.12 -2.45 1.90
CA THR A 57 -0.71 -1.59 2.94
C THR A 57 -2.23 -1.60 2.87
N ILE A 58 -2.80 -1.39 1.68
CA ILE A 58 -4.26 -1.43 1.48
C ILE A 58 -4.82 -2.82 1.84
N ALA A 59 -4.19 -3.89 1.36
CA ALA A 59 -4.65 -5.25 1.61
C ALA A 59 -4.64 -5.60 3.11
N LEU A 60 -3.67 -5.12 3.87
CA LEU A 60 -3.56 -5.39 5.31
C LEU A 60 -4.46 -4.50 6.17
N SER A 61 -4.99 -3.39 5.63
CA SER A 61 -5.70 -2.35 6.39
C SER A 61 -7.20 -2.56 6.52
N HIS A 62 -7.77 -3.66 6.00
CA HIS A 62 -9.21 -3.92 6.04
C HIS A 62 -9.59 -5.23 6.73
N ASP A 63 -8.81 -5.65 7.74
CA ASP A 63 -9.02 -6.90 8.51
C ASP A 63 -9.12 -8.16 7.64
N VAL A 64 -8.11 -8.35 6.78
CA VAL A 64 -8.05 -9.49 5.86
C VAL A 64 -7.81 -10.80 6.62
N LYS A 65 -8.66 -11.81 6.39
CA LYS A 65 -8.52 -13.17 6.96
C LYS A 65 -7.63 -14.10 6.12
N LEU A 66 -7.53 -13.82 4.82
CA LEU A 66 -6.73 -14.59 3.86
C LEU A 66 -6.16 -13.65 2.82
N LEU A 67 -4.82 -13.59 2.73
CA LEU A 67 -4.10 -12.79 1.76
C LEU A 67 -3.38 -13.72 0.78
N ILE A 68 -3.81 -13.74 -0.48
CA ILE A 68 -3.15 -14.48 -1.56
C ILE A 68 -2.27 -13.50 -2.33
N LEU A 69 -0.99 -13.83 -2.45
CA LEU A 69 -0.01 -13.02 -3.16
C LEU A 69 0.59 -13.86 -4.29
N ASP A 70 0.41 -13.37 -5.51
CA ASP A 70 1.08 -13.92 -6.68
C ASP A 70 2.33 -13.09 -6.99
N GLU A 71 3.47 -13.76 -7.15
CA GLU A 71 4.78 -13.14 -7.40
C GLU A 71 5.12 -11.91 -6.53
N ALA A 72 4.83 -11.99 -5.22
CA ALA A 72 4.96 -10.89 -4.28
C ALA A 72 6.39 -10.35 -4.10
N THR A 73 7.41 -10.95 -4.72
CA THR A 73 8.80 -10.50 -4.61
C THR A 73 9.37 -10.07 -5.97
N ALA A 74 8.67 -10.30 -7.08
CA ALA A 74 9.19 -10.16 -8.45
C ALA A 74 9.43 -8.71 -8.94
N GLY A 75 9.39 -7.73 -8.04
CA GLY A 75 9.65 -6.32 -8.32
C GLY A 75 10.29 -5.55 -7.16
N MET A 76 10.74 -6.27 -6.13
CA MET A 76 11.59 -5.77 -5.07
C MET A 76 13.01 -6.19 -5.44
N ASP A 77 13.87 -5.25 -5.81
CA ASP A 77 15.29 -5.58 -6.01
C ASP A 77 15.83 -6.29 -4.76
N VAL A 78 16.68 -7.30 -4.99
CA VAL A 78 17.26 -8.19 -3.96
C VAL A 78 18.22 -7.43 -3.01
N SER A 79 18.43 -6.13 -3.22
CA SER A 79 19.37 -5.27 -2.49
C SER A 79 18.96 -4.90 -1.06
N GLY A 80 17.93 -5.54 -0.49
CA GLY A 80 17.59 -5.46 0.93
C GLY A 80 17.92 -6.71 1.73
N ARG A 81 18.73 -7.63 1.20
CA ARG A 81 19.38 -8.68 1.99
C ARG A 81 20.68 -8.11 2.56
N GLU A 82 20.56 -7.27 3.58
CA GLU A 82 21.68 -6.96 4.46
C GLU A 82 21.38 -7.61 5.82
N GLU A 83 22.29 -8.52 6.18
CA GLU A 83 22.66 -9.11 7.49
C GLU A 83 21.68 -9.06 8.67
#